data_AF-A0A382TJL8-F1
#
_entry.id   AF-A0A382TJL8-F1
#
_cell.length_a   1.000
_cell.length_b   1.000
_cell.length_c   1.000
_cell.angle_alpha   90.00
_cell.angle_beta   90.00
_cell.angle_gamma   90.00
#
_symmetry.space_group_name_H-M   'P 1'
#
loop_
_entity.id
_entity.type
_entity.pdbx_description
1 polymer ?
#
loop_
_entity_poly.entity_id
_entity_poly.type
_entity_poly.pdbx_seq_one_letter_code
_entity_poly.pdbx_strand_id
1 'polypeptide(L)'
;EMLAPKWFDKNLELSNDDNFDQLRHSLYTATKLYRAAPPATAFELFLSNYDDQIRLCGERGDNSLVACYGPAILDRAILDSLCRLQKVSFYSAVQGNLPGISCDEFDMDQFLAGLRPARSIHARHTVGMLDPIRENPQPVADGLPETLSEVIATYGHNYFKIKVCGDLSEDIARLVEIADLLDECDDGYIVSLDGNEQYGDVQGVSALLDGIEGNPRLKRFNQSILFVEQPISRSVALEVDVSELSARKPVILDESDGSLAAFPRGRELGYSGVSSKTCKGLYKSILNRGRCAHWGQGFFM
;
A
#
# COMPACT_ATOMS: atom_id res chain seq x y z
N GLU A 1 -10.84 7.56 14.58
CA GLU A 1 -10.16 6.67 13.61
C GLU A 1 -9.98 5.29 14.24
N MET A 2 -10.11 4.22 13.46
CA MET A 2 -9.67 2.89 13.87
C MET A 2 -8.14 2.84 13.93
N LEU A 3 -7.58 2.29 15.01
CA LEU A 3 -6.14 2.05 15.12
C LEU A 3 -5.85 0.62 14.61
N ALA A 4 -5.06 0.48 13.55
CA ALA A 4 -4.63 -0.80 13.00
C ALA A 4 -3.10 -0.98 13.22
N PRO A 5 -2.65 -1.25 14.46
CA PRO A 5 -1.26 -1.10 14.88
C PRO A 5 -0.26 -1.90 14.04
N LYS A 6 -0.58 -3.16 13.71
CA LYS A 6 0.33 -4.06 12.99
C LYS A 6 0.54 -3.69 11.51
N TRP A 7 -0.15 -2.67 11.00
CA TRP A 7 0.17 -2.07 9.70
C TRP A 7 1.36 -1.11 9.77
N PHE A 8 1.65 -0.56 10.95
CA PHE A 8 2.67 0.48 11.17
C PHE A 8 3.93 -0.08 11.83
N ASP A 9 3.79 -1.06 12.72
CA ASP A 9 4.92 -1.71 13.37
C ASP A 9 4.65 -3.21 13.57
N LYS A 10 5.51 -4.04 12.99
CA LYS A 10 5.44 -5.51 13.07
C LYS A 10 6.47 -6.08 14.05
N ASN A 11 7.14 -5.25 14.85
CA ASN A 11 8.05 -5.75 15.88
C ASN A 11 7.31 -6.69 16.85
N LEU A 12 7.80 -7.92 16.96
CA LEU A 12 7.23 -8.98 17.80
C LEU A 12 7.50 -8.74 19.29
N GLU A 13 8.46 -7.89 19.63
CA GLU A 13 8.75 -7.48 21.01
C GLU A 13 7.71 -6.48 21.56
N LEU A 14 6.91 -5.86 20.68
CA LEU A 14 5.87 -4.90 21.07
C LEU A 14 4.51 -5.58 21.18
N SER A 15 3.82 -5.35 22.31
CA SER A 15 2.43 -5.75 22.47
C SER A 15 1.50 -4.89 21.59
N ASN A 16 0.25 -5.33 21.42
CA ASN A 16 -0.74 -4.52 20.73
C ASN A 16 -0.98 -3.18 21.44
N ASP A 17 -0.93 -3.15 22.78
CA ASP A 17 -1.09 -1.93 23.57
C ASP A 17 0.06 -0.96 23.34
N ASP A 18 1.31 -1.45 23.30
CA ASP A 18 2.46 -0.63 22.95
C ASP A 18 2.30 0.00 21.56
N ASN A 19 1.85 -0.80 20.58
CA ASN A 19 1.62 -0.29 19.23
C ASN A 19 0.44 0.71 19.16
N PHE A 20 -0.61 0.54 19.97
CA PHE A 20 -1.66 1.56 20.08
C PHE A 20 -1.10 2.86 20.65
N ASP A 21 -0.22 2.77 21.65
CA ASP A 21 0.44 3.93 22.25
C ASP A 21 1.41 4.62 21.30
N GLN A 22 2.04 3.88 20.39
CA GLN A 22 2.76 4.42 19.22
C GLN A 22 1.89 5.32 18.35
N LEU A 23 0.73 4.83 17.93
CA LEU A 23 -0.16 5.62 17.07
C LEU A 23 -0.76 6.82 17.80
N ARG A 24 -1.09 6.68 19.09
CA ARG A 24 -1.54 7.80 19.93
C ARG A 24 -0.46 8.86 20.09
N HIS A 25 0.77 8.44 20.40
CA HIS A 25 1.90 9.35 20.53
C HIS A 25 2.13 10.16 19.25
N SER A 26 2.19 9.48 18.10
CA SER A 26 2.31 10.11 16.79
C SER A 26 1.24 11.19 16.54
N LEU A 27 -0.03 10.88 16.85
CA LEU A 27 -1.13 11.82 16.74
C LEU A 27 -1.01 13.02 17.70
N TYR A 28 -0.62 12.78 18.96
CA TYR A 28 -0.42 13.86 19.93
C TYR A 28 0.72 14.80 19.53
N THR A 29 1.82 14.24 19.02
CA THR A 29 2.97 15.01 18.53
C THR A 29 2.56 15.89 17.35
N ALA A 30 1.89 15.32 16.35
CA ALA A 30 1.42 16.06 15.18
C ALA A 30 0.44 17.18 15.59
N THR A 31 -0.46 16.89 16.54
CA THR A 31 -1.42 17.89 17.05
C THR A 31 -0.70 19.07 17.72
N LYS A 32 0.35 18.81 18.53
CA LYS A 32 1.13 19.87 19.16
C LYS A 32 1.86 20.72 18.13
N LEU A 33 2.54 20.07 17.19
CA LEU A 33 3.29 20.73 16.12
C LEU A 33 2.35 21.62 15.28
N TYR A 34 1.24 21.09 14.79
CA TYR A 34 0.31 21.82 13.92
C TYR A 34 -0.36 23.00 14.63
N ARG A 35 -0.60 22.90 15.95
CA ARG A 35 -1.15 24.01 16.74
C ARG A 35 -0.13 25.10 17.06
N ALA A 36 1.16 24.77 17.06
CA ALA A 36 2.24 25.73 17.27
C ALA A 36 2.70 26.39 15.96
N ALA A 37 2.38 25.78 14.81
CA ALA A 37 2.73 26.29 13.50
C ALA A 37 2.05 27.66 13.20
N PRO A 38 2.73 28.56 12.48
CA PRO A 38 2.10 29.78 11.98
C PRO A 38 1.02 29.46 10.94
N PRO A 39 0.13 30.42 10.59
CA PRO A 39 -0.81 30.25 9.49
C PRO A 39 -0.07 29.88 8.20
N ALA A 40 -0.49 28.77 7.58
CA ALA A 40 0.13 28.20 6.39
C ALA A 40 -0.93 27.54 5.51
N THR A 41 -0.56 27.17 4.28
CA THR A 41 -1.43 26.33 3.45
C THR A 41 -1.59 24.92 4.06
N ALA A 42 -2.60 24.16 3.62
CA ALA A 42 -2.85 22.83 4.17
C ALA A 42 -1.68 21.85 3.94
N PHE A 43 -0.98 21.97 2.81
CA PHE A 43 0.23 21.19 2.53
C PHE A 43 1.45 21.72 3.28
N GLU A 44 1.60 23.04 3.42
CA GLU A 44 2.72 23.63 4.12
C GLU A 44 2.68 23.34 5.63
N LEU A 45 1.49 23.21 6.24
CA LEU A 45 1.35 22.68 7.60
C LEU A 45 1.96 21.27 7.72
N PHE A 46 1.72 20.40 6.75
CA PHE A 46 2.35 19.08 6.70
C PHE A 46 3.86 19.17 6.52
N LEU A 47 4.30 19.88 5.47
CA LEU A 47 5.70 19.87 5.06
C LEU A 47 6.61 20.55 6.10
N SER A 48 6.21 21.70 6.64
CA SER A 48 7.01 22.46 7.62
C SER A 48 7.19 21.75 8.97
N ASN A 49 6.30 20.80 9.30
CA ASN A 49 6.36 20.03 10.55
C ASN A 49 6.86 18.60 10.35
N TYR A 50 7.14 18.18 9.11
CA TYR A 50 7.50 16.80 8.79
C TYR A 50 8.76 16.34 9.52
N ASP A 51 9.86 17.09 9.40
CA ASP A 51 11.15 16.69 10.00
C ASP A 51 11.08 16.64 11.53
N ASP A 52 10.40 17.60 12.17
CA ASP A 52 10.18 17.60 13.62
C ASP A 52 9.28 16.45 14.07
N GLN A 53 8.24 16.11 13.31
CA GLN A 53 7.40 14.94 13.59
C GLN A 53 8.23 13.66 13.55
N ILE A 54 9.02 13.45 12.49
CA ILE A 54 9.88 12.27 12.36
C ILE A 54 10.89 12.21 13.50
N ARG A 55 11.55 13.33 13.81
CA ARG A 55 12.56 13.41 14.87
C ARG A 55 11.97 13.12 16.25
N LEU A 56 10.89 13.78 16.65
CA LEU A 56 10.28 13.64 17.97
C LEU A 56 9.70 12.24 18.21
N CYS A 57 9.10 11.64 17.18
CA CYS A 57 8.68 10.24 17.24
C CYS A 57 9.89 9.29 17.31
N GLY A 58 10.92 9.53 16.50
CA GLY A 58 12.15 8.75 16.49
C GLY A 58 12.92 8.78 17.83
N GLU A 59 12.92 9.92 18.54
CA GLU A 59 13.50 10.04 19.89
C GLU A 59 12.83 9.10 20.92
N ARG A 60 11.58 8.69 20.68
CA ARG A 60 10.87 7.68 21.47
C ARG A 60 11.11 6.25 21.00
N GLY A 61 11.76 6.06 19.85
CA GLY A 61 11.93 4.77 19.19
C GLY A 61 10.82 4.42 18.19
N ASP A 62 9.94 5.35 17.85
CA ASP A 62 8.92 5.11 16.83
C ASP A 62 9.53 5.13 15.42
N ASN A 63 9.19 4.14 14.60
CA ASN A 63 9.63 4.12 13.20
C ASN A 63 8.94 5.22 12.37
N SER A 64 9.51 5.58 11.20
CA SER A 64 8.97 6.67 10.37
C SER A 64 7.54 6.47 9.90
N LEU A 65 7.13 5.21 9.67
CA LEU A 65 5.76 4.90 9.25
C LEU A 65 4.77 5.21 10.39
N VAL A 66 5.10 4.84 11.63
CA VAL A 66 4.37 5.25 12.84
C VAL A 66 4.36 6.77 12.98
N ALA A 67 5.51 7.43 12.83
CA ALA A 67 5.62 8.89 12.94
C ALA A 67 4.71 9.62 11.93
N CYS A 68 4.53 9.07 10.73
CA CYS A 68 3.64 9.62 9.71
C CYS A 68 2.14 9.39 9.97
N TYR A 69 1.77 8.53 10.92
CA TYR A 69 0.36 8.25 11.22
C TYR A 69 -0.39 9.52 11.68
N GLY A 70 0.15 10.26 12.65
CA GLY A 70 -0.46 11.47 13.20
C GLY A 70 -0.81 12.51 12.13
N PRO A 71 0.18 12.97 11.34
CA PRO A 71 -0.05 13.85 10.19
C PRO A 71 -1.11 13.31 9.23
N ALA A 72 -1.04 12.02 8.87
CA ALA A 72 -1.99 11.42 7.94
C ALA A 72 -3.46 11.52 8.41
N ILE A 73 -3.71 11.45 9.73
CA ILE A 73 -5.05 11.66 10.28
C ILE A 73 -5.45 13.14 10.19
N LEU A 74 -4.57 14.04 10.64
CA LEU A 74 -4.86 15.47 10.70
C LEU A 74 -5.01 16.09 9.32
N ASP A 75 -4.15 15.75 8.36
CA ASP A 75 -4.14 16.30 7.00
C ASP A 75 -5.45 16.02 6.26
N ARG A 76 -6.02 14.83 6.45
CA ARG A 76 -7.33 14.48 5.87
C ARG A 76 -8.44 15.35 6.43
N ALA A 77 -8.44 15.57 7.75
CA ALA A 77 -9.43 16.41 8.41
C ALA A 77 -9.28 17.90 8.04
N ILE A 78 -8.04 18.39 7.94
CA ILE A 78 -7.72 19.76 7.52
C ILE A 78 -8.16 19.98 6.07
N LEU A 79 -7.83 19.06 5.17
CA LEU A 79 -8.21 19.18 3.77
C LEU A 79 -9.73 19.07 3.56
N ASP A 80 -10.41 18.15 4.24
CA ASP A 80 -11.88 18.06 4.20
C ASP A 80 -12.51 19.37 4.70
N SER A 81 -12.01 19.93 5.81
CA SER A 81 -12.47 21.21 6.35
C SER A 81 -12.25 22.35 5.35
N LEU A 82 -11.08 22.41 4.71
CA LEU A 82 -10.76 23.39 3.68
C LEU A 82 -11.71 23.29 2.48
N CYS A 83 -11.97 22.07 2.00
CA CYS A 83 -12.92 21.83 0.91
C CYS A 83 -14.34 22.31 1.28
N ARG A 84 -14.80 22.01 2.50
CA ARG A 84 -16.11 22.43 3.01
C ARG A 84 -16.22 23.95 3.14
N LEU A 85 -15.20 24.62 3.67
CA LEU A 85 -15.16 26.07 3.79
C LEU A 85 -15.23 26.76 2.43
N GLN A 86 -14.53 26.20 1.43
CA GLN A 86 -14.54 26.72 0.06
C GLN A 86 -15.71 26.21 -0.78
N LYS A 87 -16.55 25.32 -0.24
CA LYS A 87 -17.69 24.68 -0.93
C LYS A 87 -17.31 24.01 -2.25
N VAL A 88 -16.14 23.36 -2.27
CA VAL A 88 -15.64 22.61 -3.43
C VAL A 88 -15.52 21.13 -3.11
N SER A 89 -15.56 20.30 -4.16
CA SER A 89 -15.25 18.88 -4.02
C SER A 89 -13.76 18.67 -3.77
N PHE A 90 -13.39 17.50 -3.22
CA PHE A 90 -11.99 17.08 -3.11
C PHE A 90 -11.26 17.15 -4.46
N TYR A 91 -11.90 16.69 -5.54
CA TYR A 91 -11.30 16.74 -6.88
C TYR A 91 -11.01 18.16 -7.34
N SER A 92 -11.97 19.08 -7.16
CA SER A 92 -11.78 20.48 -7.51
C SER A 92 -10.69 21.14 -6.67
N ALA A 93 -10.62 20.83 -5.37
CA ALA A 93 -9.57 21.30 -4.49
C ALA A 93 -8.18 20.82 -4.94
N VAL A 94 -8.04 19.53 -5.27
CA VAL A 94 -6.77 18.96 -5.73
C VAL A 94 -6.39 19.50 -7.11
N GLN A 95 -7.30 19.51 -8.08
CA GLN A 95 -7.03 20.01 -9.44
C GLN A 95 -6.66 21.49 -9.48
N GLY A 96 -7.27 22.30 -8.61
CA GLY A 96 -6.94 23.72 -8.46
C GLY A 96 -5.81 24.00 -7.48
N ASN A 97 -5.12 22.96 -6.99
CA ASN A 97 -4.08 23.00 -5.98
C ASN A 97 -4.42 23.88 -4.75
N LEU A 98 -5.68 23.84 -4.30
CA LEU A 98 -6.15 24.52 -3.09
C LEU A 98 -5.31 24.21 -1.82
N PRO A 99 -4.75 22.99 -1.62
CA PRO A 99 -3.91 22.71 -0.47
C PRO A 99 -2.53 23.38 -0.54
N GLY A 100 -2.08 23.87 -1.69
CA GLY A 100 -0.74 24.41 -1.89
C GLY A 100 0.35 23.34 -2.01
N ILE A 101 0.05 22.20 -2.64
CA ILE A 101 1.00 21.10 -2.82
C ILE A 101 2.13 21.56 -3.74
N SER A 102 3.38 21.36 -3.32
CA SER A 102 4.57 21.63 -4.11
C SER A 102 5.47 20.41 -4.18
N CYS A 103 6.29 20.36 -5.24
CA CYS A 103 7.30 19.33 -5.45
C CYS A 103 8.42 19.92 -6.29
N ASP A 104 9.68 19.63 -5.93
CA ASP A 104 10.84 20.15 -6.65
C ASP A 104 11.21 19.30 -7.88
N GLU A 105 10.64 18.10 -8.03
CA GLU A 105 10.98 17.15 -9.09
C GLU A 105 10.26 17.42 -10.42
N PHE A 106 9.06 18.02 -10.37
CA PHE A 106 8.21 18.28 -11.54
C PHE A 106 7.18 19.37 -11.26
N ASP A 107 6.56 19.91 -12.33
CA ASP A 107 5.49 20.90 -12.22
C ASP A 107 4.22 20.29 -11.59
N MET A 108 4.05 20.53 -10.29
CA MET A 108 2.93 20.02 -9.51
C MET A 108 1.59 20.62 -9.95
N ASP A 109 1.54 21.92 -10.26
CA ASP A 109 0.29 22.59 -10.68
C ASP A 109 -0.20 22.01 -12.01
N GLN A 110 0.70 21.84 -12.97
CA GLN A 110 0.38 21.22 -14.25
C GLN A 110 -0.10 19.77 -14.08
N PHE A 111 0.59 18.99 -13.23
CA PHE A 111 0.21 17.60 -12.95
C PHE A 111 -1.19 17.51 -12.34
N LEU A 112 -1.46 18.31 -11.30
CA LEU A 112 -2.73 18.28 -10.58
C LEU A 112 -3.91 18.74 -11.45
N ALA A 113 -3.72 19.81 -12.23
CA ALA A 113 -4.73 20.31 -13.16
C ALA A 113 -5.10 19.28 -14.25
N GLY A 114 -4.16 18.38 -14.60
CA GLY A 114 -4.36 17.30 -15.56
C GLY A 114 -5.11 16.08 -15.01
N LEU A 115 -5.25 15.94 -13.69
CA LEU A 115 -5.92 14.78 -13.08
C LEU A 115 -7.39 14.71 -13.48
N ARG A 116 -7.90 13.50 -13.67
CA ARG A 116 -9.31 13.25 -13.95
C ARG A 116 -9.85 12.17 -13.02
N PRO A 117 -11.01 12.39 -12.37
CA PRO A 117 -11.67 11.34 -11.59
C PRO A 117 -11.95 10.12 -12.47
N ALA A 118 -11.57 8.94 -11.98
CA ALA A 118 -11.95 7.68 -12.64
C ALA A 118 -13.47 7.47 -12.52
N ARG A 119 -14.11 6.98 -13.58
CA ARG A 119 -15.55 6.66 -13.58
C ARG A 119 -15.87 5.32 -12.90
N SER A 120 -14.87 4.47 -12.74
CA SER A 120 -14.94 3.15 -12.15
C SER A 120 -13.61 2.80 -11.51
N ILE A 121 -13.65 1.95 -10.48
CA ILE A 121 -12.46 1.35 -9.85
C ILE A 121 -12.68 -0.17 -9.77
N HIS A 122 -11.60 -0.93 -9.88
CA HIS A 122 -11.66 -2.38 -9.64
C HIS A 122 -11.61 -2.65 -8.15
N ALA A 123 -12.62 -3.35 -7.62
CA ALA A 123 -12.59 -3.86 -6.27
C ALA A 123 -11.81 -5.18 -6.25
N ARG A 124 -10.70 -5.21 -5.50
CA ARG A 124 -9.83 -6.38 -5.36
C ARG A 124 -10.14 -7.10 -4.06
N HIS A 125 -10.49 -8.38 -4.12
CA HIS A 125 -10.66 -9.20 -2.93
C HIS A 125 -9.29 -9.71 -2.45
N THR A 126 -8.99 -9.58 -1.15
CA THR A 126 -7.74 -10.12 -0.60
C THR A 126 -8.00 -11.53 -0.09
N VAL A 127 -7.27 -12.50 -0.64
CA VAL A 127 -7.25 -13.90 -0.20
C VAL A 127 -6.08 -14.05 0.77
N GLY A 128 -6.40 -14.14 2.06
CA GLY A 128 -5.48 -14.40 3.14
C GLY A 128 -4.85 -15.80 3.05
N MET A 129 -3.79 -16.03 3.82
CA MET A 129 -3.06 -17.33 3.81
C MET A 129 -3.90 -18.49 4.35
N LEU A 130 -4.87 -18.20 5.22
CA LEU A 130 -5.72 -19.19 5.88
C LEU A 130 -7.17 -19.16 5.38
N ASP A 131 -7.47 -18.29 4.41
CA ASP A 131 -8.83 -18.11 3.92
C ASP A 131 -9.29 -19.40 3.20
N PRO A 132 -10.48 -19.92 3.52
CA PRO A 132 -11.06 -21.07 2.83
C PRO A 132 -11.24 -20.78 1.33
N ILE A 133 -10.83 -21.71 0.47
CA ILE A 133 -10.96 -21.53 -0.98
C ILE A 133 -12.31 -22.06 -1.47
N ARG A 134 -12.66 -23.30 -1.13
CA ARG A 134 -13.93 -23.94 -1.55
C ARG A 134 -14.84 -24.37 -0.40
N GLU A 135 -14.27 -24.81 0.71
CA GLU A 135 -15.01 -25.33 1.85
C GLU A 135 -14.51 -24.68 3.14
N ASN A 136 -15.43 -24.18 3.97
CA ASN A 136 -15.11 -23.71 5.32
C ASN A 136 -15.63 -24.74 6.35
N PRO A 137 -14.73 -25.46 7.06
CA PRO A 137 -15.14 -26.45 8.06
C PRO A 137 -15.70 -25.82 9.36
N GLN A 138 -15.49 -24.52 9.57
CA GLN A 138 -15.94 -23.79 10.76
C GLN A 138 -16.69 -22.52 10.34
N PRO A 139 -17.89 -22.66 9.76
CA PRO A 139 -18.65 -21.51 9.32
C PRO A 139 -19.12 -20.66 10.51
N VAL A 140 -19.00 -19.36 10.38
CA VAL A 140 -19.50 -18.35 11.33
C VAL A 140 -21.01 -18.13 11.14
N ALA A 141 -21.50 -18.33 9.91
CA ALA A 141 -22.90 -18.18 9.51
C ALA A 141 -23.50 -16.80 9.81
N ASP A 142 -22.74 -15.73 9.56
CA ASP A 142 -23.19 -14.34 9.72
C ASP A 142 -23.95 -13.78 8.50
N GLY A 143 -24.11 -14.60 7.45
CA GLY A 143 -24.80 -14.26 6.21
C GLY A 143 -23.90 -13.66 5.12
N LEU A 144 -22.60 -13.57 5.36
CA LEU A 144 -21.60 -13.21 4.34
C LEU A 144 -20.95 -14.46 3.73
N PRO A 145 -20.37 -14.37 2.52
CA PRO A 145 -19.54 -15.43 1.95
C PRO A 145 -18.36 -15.79 2.85
N GLU A 146 -18.10 -17.08 3.02
CA GLU A 146 -17.09 -17.63 3.93
C GLU A 146 -15.96 -18.35 3.20
N THR A 147 -16.06 -18.49 1.88
CA THR A 147 -15.05 -19.07 1.00
C THR A 147 -14.79 -18.20 -0.22
N LEU A 148 -13.63 -18.36 -0.87
CA LEU A 148 -13.33 -17.64 -2.11
C LEU A 148 -14.35 -17.95 -3.23
N SER A 149 -14.82 -19.19 -3.34
CA SER A 149 -15.83 -19.57 -4.33
C SER A 149 -17.16 -18.83 -4.10
N GLU A 150 -17.60 -18.71 -2.85
CA GLU A 150 -18.81 -17.95 -2.48
C GLU A 150 -18.62 -16.44 -2.70
N VAL A 151 -17.44 -15.90 -2.41
CA VAL A 151 -17.09 -14.49 -2.67
C VAL A 151 -17.23 -14.19 -4.16
N ILE A 152 -16.70 -15.05 -5.02
CA ILE A 152 -16.79 -14.89 -6.48
C ILE A 152 -18.25 -14.96 -6.92
N ALA A 153 -19.00 -15.97 -6.48
CA ALA A 153 -20.41 -16.14 -6.85
C ALA A 153 -21.30 -14.99 -6.37
N THR A 154 -21.03 -14.43 -5.20
CA THR A 154 -21.86 -13.39 -4.56
C THR A 154 -21.52 -11.99 -5.08
N TYR A 155 -20.24 -11.67 -5.21
CA TYR A 155 -19.78 -10.30 -5.49
C TYR A 155 -19.24 -10.10 -6.92
N GLY A 156 -19.01 -11.18 -7.68
CA GLY A 156 -18.51 -11.11 -9.05
C GLY A 156 -17.09 -10.53 -9.16
N HIS A 157 -16.25 -10.72 -8.13
CA HIS A 157 -14.87 -10.25 -8.17
C HIS A 157 -14.06 -10.97 -9.26
N ASN A 158 -13.29 -10.20 -10.02
CA ASN A 158 -12.31 -10.70 -10.99
C ASN A 158 -10.89 -10.13 -10.76
N TYR A 159 -10.70 -9.35 -9.69
CA TYR A 159 -9.38 -8.91 -9.21
C TYR A 159 -9.13 -9.49 -7.83
N PHE A 160 -7.96 -10.11 -7.63
CA PHE A 160 -7.58 -10.73 -6.36
C PHE A 160 -6.20 -10.28 -5.89
N LYS A 161 -6.02 -10.11 -4.57
CA LYS A 161 -4.71 -9.98 -3.93
C LYS A 161 -4.46 -11.25 -3.14
N ILE A 162 -3.47 -12.03 -3.52
CA ILE A 162 -3.21 -13.34 -2.93
C ILE A 162 -1.99 -13.22 -2.02
N LYS A 163 -2.20 -13.52 -0.74
CA LYS A 163 -1.11 -13.58 0.24
C LYS A 163 -0.27 -14.83 0.03
N VAL A 164 1.04 -14.67 0.08
CA VAL A 164 2.03 -15.75 0.03
C VAL A 164 2.89 -15.72 1.29
N CYS A 165 3.30 -16.88 1.79
CA CYS A 165 3.84 -17.08 3.13
C CYS A 165 5.37 -17.23 3.19
N GLY A 166 6.06 -17.36 2.06
CA GLY A 166 7.51 -17.53 2.04
C GLY A 166 7.98 -18.98 2.13
N ASP A 167 7.07 -19.95 2.31
CA ASP A 167 7.36 -21.37 2.11
C ASP A 167 6.99 -21.77 0.69
N LEU A 168 8.00 -22.13 -0.12
CA LEU A 168 7.81 -22.44 -1.53
C LEU A 168 6.80 -23.57 -1.76
N SER A 169 6.79 -24.60 -0.90
CA SER A 169 5.92 -25.75 -1.09
C SER A 169 4.47 -25.43 -0.74
N GLU A 170 4.24 -24.71 0.35
CA GLU A 170 2.92 -24.24 0.76
C GLU A 170 2.36 -23.21 -0.22
N ASP A 171 3.19 -22.24 -0.64
CA ASP A 171 2.81 -21.22 -1.60
C ASP A 171 2.38 -21.85 -2.92
N ILE A 172 3.20 -22.74 -3.51
CA ILE A 172 2.84 -23.37 -4.80
C ILE A 172 1.58 -24.23 -4.67
N ALA A 173 1.43 -25.00 -3.59
CA ALA A 173 0.23 -25.82 -3.38
C ALA A 173 -1.03 -24.94 -3.31
N ARG A 174 -0.97 -23.86 -2.51
CA ARG A 174 -2.09 -22.93 -2.35
C ARG A 174 -2.41 -22.15 -3.62
N LEU A 175 -1.38 -21.67 -4.34
CA LEU A 175 -1.56 -20.96 -5.60
C LEU A 175 -2.21 -21.85 -6.66
N VAL A 176 -1.88 -23.16 -6.70
CA VAL A 176 -2.51 -24.11 -7.60
C VAL A 176 -4.00 -24.28 -7.27
N GLU A 177 -4.35 -24.44 -6.00
CA GLU A 177 -5.75 -24.57 -5.58
C GLU A 177 -6.58 -23.32 -5.93
N ILE A 178 -6.02 -22.13 -5.68
CA ILE A 178 -6.65 -20.87 -6.08
C ILE A 178 -6.79 -20.79 -7.60
N ALA A 179 -5.73 -21.09 -8.35
CA ALA A 179 -5.75 -21.04 -9.81
C ALA A 179 -6.79 -22.00 -10.39
N ASP A 180 -6.92 -23.23 -9.85
CA ASP A 180 -7.94 -24.17 -10.28
C ASP A 180 -9.36 -23.60 -10.12
N LEU A 181 -9.65 -22.93 -9.00
CA LEU A 181 -10.94 -22.27 -8.78
C LEU A 181 -11.15 -21.09 -9.73
N LEU A 182 -10.13 -20.24 -9.90
CA LEU A 182 -10.25 -19.06 -10.76
C LEU A 182 -10.35 -19.43 -12.24
N ASP A 183 -9.73 -20.53 -12.65
CA ASP A 183 -9.78 -21.03 -14.03
C ASP A 183 -11.17 -21.60 -14.41
N GLU A 184 -12.02 -21.95 -13.44
CA GLU A 184 -13.44 -22.30 -13.65
C GLU A 184 -14.29 -21.11 -14.09
N CYS A 185 -13.81 -19.87 -13.88
CA CYS A 185 -14.51 -18.67 -14.29
C CYS A 185 -14.19 -18.33 -15.76
N ASP A 186 -15.24 -18.18 -16.56
CA ASP A 186 -15.15 -17.78 -17.98
C ASP A 186 -14.60 -16.35 -18.13
N ASP A 187 -14.96 -15.48 -17.19
CA ASP A 187 -14.42 -14.13 -17.11
C ASP A 187 -12.98 -14.19 -16.58
N GLY A 188 -12.02 -13.75 -17.39
CA GLY A 188 -10.61 -13.66 -17.02
C GLY A 188 -10.42 -13.00 -15.63
N TYR A 189 -9.37 -13.41 -14.92
CA TYR A 189 -9.04 -12.83 -13.62
C TYR A 189 -7.69 -12.13 -13.66
N ILE A 190 -7.48 -11.24 -12.70
CA ILE A 190 -6.24 -10.51 -12.52
C ILE A 190 -5.80 -10.64 -11.06
N VAL A 191 -4.52 -10.90 -10.83
CA VAL A 191 -3.98 -11.11 -9.48
C VAL A 191 -2.82 -10.19 -9.17
N SER A 192 -2.63 -9.90 -7.90
CA SER A 192 -1.35 -9.46 -7.34
C SER A 192 -0.91 -10.43 -6.27
N LEU A 193 0.39 -10.70 -6.18
CA LEU A 193 0.96 -11.43 -5.05
C LEU A 193 1.36 -10.44 -3.97
N ASP A 194 1.12 -10.78 -2.71
CA ASP A 194 1.46 -9.95 -1.56
C ASP A 194 2.24 -10.80 -0.56
N GLY A 195 3.55 -10.59 -0.53
CA GLY A 195 4.43 -11.34 0.35
C GLY A 195 4.45 -10.82 1.77
N ASN A 196 3.88 -9.65 2.06
CA ASN A 196 3.71 -9.12 3.41
C ASN A 196 4.96 -9.29 4.30
N GLU A 197 6.15 -9.03 3.74
CA GLU A 197 7.44 -9.14 4.43
C GLU A 197 7.86 -10.56 4.85
N GLN A 198 7.26 -11.60 4.28
CA GLN A 198 7.51 -13.00 4.67
C GLN A 198 8.79 -13.60 4.07
N TYR A 199 9.28 -13.07 2.94
CA TYR A 199 10.49 -13.61 2.31
C TYR A 199 11.75 -13.02 2.97
N GLY A 200 12.69 -13.90 3.33
CA GLY A 200 13.96 -13.50 3.94
C GLY A 200 14.85 -12.70 2.99
N ASP A 201 14.78 -12.99 1.69
CA ASP A 201 15.60 -12.36 0.66
C ASP A 201 14.94 -12.43 -0.74
N VAL A 202 15.62 -11.85 -1.73
CA VAL A 202 15.20 -11.82 -3.14
C VAL A 202 15.21 -13.22 -3.76
N GLN A 203 16.08 -14.11 -3.30
CA GLN A 203 16.24 -15.47 -3.79
C GLN A 203 14.98 -16.31 -3.48
N GLY A 204 14.40 -16.17 -2.29
CA GLY A 204 13.14 -16.80 -1.95
C GLY A 204 11.99 -16.38 -2.89
N VAL A 205 11.94 -15.10 -3.24
CA VAL A 205 10.93 -14.57 -4.19
C VAL A 205 11.20 -15.09 -5.61
N SER A 206 12.46 -15.14 -6.03
CA SER A 206 12.83 -15.72 -7.33
C SER A 206 12.43 -17.19 -7.42
N ALA A 207 12.65 -17.96 -6.35
CA ALA A 207 12.25 -19.36 -6.30
C ALA A 207 10.73 -19.55 -6.41
N LEU A 208 9.94 -18.66 -5.79
CA LEU A 208 8.49 -18.63 -5.98
C LEU A 208 8.12 -18.40 -7.46
N LEU A 209 8.70 -17.38 -8.09
CA LEU A 209 8.42 -17.06 -9.49
C LEU A 209 8.84 -18.20 -10.42
N ASP A 210 9.97 -18.86 -10.15
CA ASP A 210 10.42 -20.06 -10.87
C ASP A 210 9.43 -21.22 -10.72
N GLY A 211 8.92 -21.44 -9.51
CA GLY A 211 7.90 -22.46 -9.24
C GLY A 211 6.58 -22.17 -9.97
N ILE A 212 6.17 -20.90 -10.04
CA ILE A 212 4.98 -20.45 -10.78
C ILE A 212 5.17 -20.65 -12.29
N GLU A 213 6.31 -20.23 -12.84
CA GLU A 213 6.63 -20.35 -14.26
C GLU A 213 6.80 -21.82 -14.71
N GLY A 214 7.39 -22.65 -13.86
CA GLY A 214 7.65 -24.06 -14.12
C GLY A 214 6.43 -24.97 -13.98
N ASN A 215 5.32 -24.50 -13.41
CA ASN A 215 4.11 -25.31 -13.18
C ASN A 215 3.05 -25.06 -14.27
N PRO A 216 2.72 -26.05 -15.13
CA PRO A 216 1.73 -25.87 -16.20
C PRO A 216 0.34 -25.46 -15.70
N ARG A 217 -0.04 -25.86 -14.48
CA ARG A 217 -1.34 -25.51 -13.87
C ARG A 217 -1.42 -24.02 -13.52
N LEU A 218 -0.28 -23.35 -13.36
CA LEU A 218 -0.20 -21.93 -13.04
C LEU A 218 0.04 -21.06 -14.28
N LYS A 219 -0.07 -21.61 -15.50
CA LYS A 219 0.21 -20.84 -16.73
C LYS A 219 -0.68 -19.60 -16.88
N ARG A 220 -2.00 -19.77 -16.76
CA ARG A 220 -2.97 -18.64 -16.82
C ARG A 220 -2.79 -17.72 -15.61
N PHE A 221 -2.57 -18.30 -14.44
CA PHE A 221 -2.31 -17.56 -13.21
C PHE A 221 -1.10 -16.62 -13.36
N ASN A 222 0.03 -17.14 -13.81
CA ASN A 222 1.26 -16.37 -14.03
C ASN A 222 1.03 -15.20 -15.00
N GLN A 223 0.33 -15.43 -16.11
CA GLN A 223 -0.01 -14.38 -17.07
C GLN A 223 -0.91 -13.28 -16.48
N SER A 224 -1.66 -13.61 -15.43
CA SER A 224 -2.62 -12.73 -14.76
C SER A 224 -2.00 -11.92 -13.61
N ILE A 225 -0.74 -12.20 -13.23
CA ILE A 225 -0.02 -11.44 -12.18
C ILE A 225 0.33 -10.04 -12.68
N LEU A 226 -0.24 -9.01 -12.04
CA LEU A 226 0.10 -7.61 -12.27
C LEU A 226 1.42 -7.20 -11.63
N PHE A 227 1.63 -7.59 -10.38
CA PHE A 227 2.77 -7.20 -9.58
C PHE A 227 2.94 -8.07 -8.33
N VAL A 228 4.11 -7.96 -7.72
CA VAL A 228 4.44 -8.51 -6.40
C VAL A 228 4.58 -7.35 -5.39
N GLU A 229 3.77 -7.37 -4.34
CA GLU A 229 3.69 -6.35 -3.29
C GLU A 229 4.54 -6.76 -2.10
N GLN A 230 5.48 -5.89 -1.70
CA GLN A 230 6.29 -5.97 -0.48
C GLN A 230 6.73 -7.40 -0.12
N PRO A 231 7.51 -8.07 -0.99
CA PRO A 231 7.82 -9.48 -0.75
C PRO A 231 8.81 -9.66 0.41
N ILE A 232 9.82 -8.79 0.51
CA ILE A 232 10.87 -8.87 1.52
C ILE A 232 10.61 -7.93 2.70
N SER A 233 11.26 -8.21 3.83
CA SER A 233 11.18 -7.40 5.06
C SER A 233 11.44 -5.92 4.81
N ARG A 234 10.61 -5.07 5.42
CA ARG A 234 10.78 -3.62 5.29
C ARG A 234 12.12 -3.11 5.83
N SER A 235 12.77 -3.87 6.71
CA SER A 235 14.08 -3.54 7.29
C SER A 235 15.21 -3.56 6.26
N VAL A 236 15.06 -4.30 5.17
CA VAL A 236 16.09 -4.44 4.11
C VAL A 236 15.59 -3.99 2.73
N ALA A 237 14.28 -3.77 2.57
CA ALA A 237 13.66 -3.45 1.29
C ALA A 237 14.22 -2.19 0.61
N LEU A 238 14.76 -1.23 1.36
CA LEU A 238 15.39 0.00 0.83
C LEU A 238 16.93 -0.09 0.76
N GLU A 239 17.48 -1.30 0.88
CA GLU A 239 18.90 -1.60 0.82
C GLU A 239 19.24 -2.66 -0.24
N VAL A 240 18.24 -3.44 -0.66
CA VAL A 240 18.41 -4.57 -1.59
C VAL A 240 17.87 -4.23 -2.98
N ASP A 241 18.65 -4.56 -4.01
CA ASP A 241 18.26 -4.42 -5.41
C ASP A 241 17.28 -5.54 -5.81
N VAL A 242 16.10 -5.15 -6.33
CA VAL A 242 15.04 -6.04 -6.80
C VAL A 242 14.85 -5.98 -8.33
N SER A 243 15.78 -5.35 -9.06
CA SER A 243 15.67 -5.12 -10.51
C SER A 243 15.47 -6.42 -11.30
N GLU A 244 16.16 -7.51 -10.91
CA GLU A 244 16.00 -8.82 -11.54
C GLU A 244 14.59 -9.40 -11.35
N LEU A 245 13.98 -9.22 -10.17
CA LEU A 245 12.58 -9.60 -9.94
C LEU A 245 11.64 -8.72 -10.74
N SER A 246 11.83 -7.39 -10.69
CA SER A 246 11.01 -6.41 -11.40
C SER A 246 11.03 -6.59 -12.91
N ALA A 247 12.11 -7.12 -13.47
CA ALA A 247 12.20 -7.49 -14.88
C ALA A 247 11.28 -8.66 -15.26
N ARG A 248 10.94 -9.55 -14.32
CA ARG A 248 9.98 -10.66 -14.51
C ARG A 248 8.56 -10.23 -14.22
N LYS A 249 8.34 -9.63 -13.04
CA LYS A 249 7.06 -9.11 -12.55
C LYS A 249 7.33 -7.83 -11.77
N PRO A 250 6.64 -6.71 -12.04
CA PRO A 250 6.87 -5.48 -11.30
C PRO A 250 6.78 -5.68 -9.79
N VAL A 251 7.77 -5.18 -9.05
CA VAL A 251 7.76 -5.20 -7.58
C VAL A 251 7.38 -3.83 -7.05
N ILE A 252 6.48 -3.79 -6.07
CA ILE A 252 6.04 -2.54 -5.43
C ILE A 252 6.34 -2.52 -3.94
N LEU A 253 6.57 -1.31 -3.43
CA LEU A 253 6.64 -1.05 -1.99
C LEU A 253 5.24 -0.97 -1.38
N ASP A 254 5.09 -1.42 -0.14
CA ASP A 254 3.96 -1.10 0.72
C ASP A 254 4.43 -0.53 2.06
N GLU A 255 4.66 -1.37 3.07
CA GLU A 255 5.04 -0.89 4.39
C GLU A 255 6.45 -0.28 4.45
N SER A 256 7.28 -0.53 3.44
CA SER A 256 8.55 0.18 3.26
C SER A 256 8.41 1.62 2.78
N ASP A 257 7.25 2.04 2.27
CA ASP A 257 6.98 3.45 1.95
C ASP A 257 6.69 4.24 3.23
N GLY A 258 7.64 4.26 4.17
CA GLY A 258 7.51 4.85 5.49
C GLY A 258 7.86 6.35 5.56
N SER A 259 8.41 6.93 4.49
CA SER A 259 8.92 8.30 4.47
C SER A 259 8.75 8.94 3.08
N LEU A 260 8.88 10.27 2.98
CA LEU A 260 8.82 10.99 1.70
C LEU A 260 9.92 10.57 0.70
N ALA A 261 11.04 10.04 1.20
CA ALA A 261 12.19 9.59 0.41
C ALA A 261 12.14 8.10 0.05
N ALA A 262 11.22 7.32 0.62
CA ALA A 262 11.18 5.87 0.47
C ALA A 262 10.96 5.43 -0.99
N PHE A 263 9.98 6.00 -1.68
CA PHE A 263 9.73 5.64 -3.08
C PHE A 263 10.83 6.10 -4.06
N PRO A 264 11.37 7.34 -3.97
CA PRO A 264 12.58 7.71 -4.71
C PRO A 264 13.74 6.74 -4.51
N ARG A 265 14.00 6.33 -3.26
CA ARG A 265 15.03 5.32 -2.97
C ARG A 265 14.68 3.95 -3.54
N GLY A 266 13.44 3.52 -3.44
CA GLY A 266 12.96 2.27 -4.02
C GLY A 266 13.15 2.22 -5.54
N ARG A 267 12.91 3.33 -6.25
CA ARG A 267 13.18 3.42 -7.68
C ARG A 267 14.63 3.09 -8.02
N GLU A 268 15.59 3.58 -7.24
CA GLU A 268 17.03 3.30 -7.44
C GLU A 268 17.37 1.82 -7.26
N LEU A 269 16.53 1.08 -6.54
CA LEU A 269 16.68 -0.35 -6.24
C LEU A 269 15.80 -1.24 -7.12
N GLY A 270 15.19 -0.70 -8.18
CA GLY A 270 14.40 -1.46 -9.14
C GLY A 270 12.94 -1.65 -8.78
N TYR A 271 12.40 -0.97 -7.76
CA TYR A 271 10.95 -0.98 -7.50
C TYR A 271 10.21 -0.15 -8.56
N SER A 272 9.13 -0.72 -9.09
CA SER A 272 8.32 -0.14 -10.18
C SER A 272 7.06 0.56 -9.68
N GLY A 273 6.77 0.51 -8.38
CA GLY A 273 5.58 1.16 -7.85
C GLY A 273 5.51 1.16 -6.33
N VAL A 274 4.43 1.77 -5.83
CA VAL A 274 4.19 1.92 -4.40
C VAL A 274 2.70 1.93 -4.10
N SER A 275 2.30 1.26 -3.01
CA SER A 275 0.91 1.17 -2.61
C SER A 275 0.42 2.41 -1.85
N SER A 276 -0.76 2.91 -2.25
CA SER A 276 -1.61 3.94 -1.64
C SER A 276 -2.31 3.60 -0.31
N LYS A 277 -2.04 4.24 0.83
CA LYS A 277 -2.98 4.19 1.97
C LYS A 277 -3.19 5.57 2.60
N THR A 278 -4.45 5.97 2.77
CA THR A 278 -4.78 7.30 3.32
C THR A 278 -4.31 7.47 4.77
N CYS A 279 -4.28 6.39 5.56
CA CYS A 279 -3.71 6.38 6.91
C CYS A 279 -2.17 6.41 6.94
N LYS A 280 -1.49 6.34 5.79
CA LYS A 280 -0.04 6.46 5.64
C LYS A 280 0.40 7.82 5.03
N GLY A 281 -0.55 8.73 4.81
CA GLY A 281 -0.30 10.11 4.37
C GLY A 281 -0.79 10.40 2.96
N LEU A 282 -1.85 11.22 2.86
CA LEU A 282 -2.44 11.64 1.58
C LEU A 282 -1.45 12.40 0.70
N TYR A 283 -0.73 13.38 1.26
CA TYR A 283 0.18 14.23 0.47
C TYR A 283 1.33 13.43 -0.12
N LYS A 284 1.90 12.49 0.65
CA LYS A 284 2.88 11.52 0.14
C LYS A 284 2.30 10.71 -1.02
N SER A 285 1.05 10.24 -0.92
CA SER A 285 0.41 9.51 -2.03
C SER A 285 0.28 10.38 -3.30
N ILE A 286 -0.08 11.66 -3.18
CA ILE A 286 -0.15 12.59 -4.33
C ILE A 286 1.24 12.82 -4.92
N LEU A 287 2.25 13.04 -4.09
CA LEU A 287 3.65 13.18 -4.52
C LEU A 287 4.13 11.94 -5.27
N ASN A 288 3.93 10.74 -4.70
CA ASN A 288 4.29 9.47 -5.33
C ASN A 288 3.53 9.24 -6.64
N ARG A 289 2.25 9.62 -6.73
CA ARG A 289 1.49 9.53 -7.98
C ARG A 289 2.02 10.49 -9.05
N GLY A 290 2.43 11.69 -8.67
CA GLY A 290 3.09 12.65 -9.55
C GLY A 290 4.45 12.15 -10.04
N ARG A 291 5.25 11.55 -9.14
CA ARG A 291 6.51 10.85 -9.49
C ARG A 291 6.30 9.77 -10.53
N CYS A 292 5.30 8.89 -10.38
CA CYS A 292 5.00 7.88 -11.41
C CYS A 292 4.67 8.52 -12.77
N ALA A 293 3.91 9.62 -12.80
CA ALA A 293 3.62 10.32 -14.05
C ALA A 293 4.89 10.94 -14.67
N HIS A 294 5.76 11.52 -13.84
CA HIS A 294 7.00 12.16 -14.26
C HIS A 294 8.05 11.16 -14.75
N TRP A 295 8.24 10.04 -14.03
CA TRP A 295 9.20 8.99 -14.39
C TRP A 295 8.73 8.17 -15.60
N GLY A 296 7.41 8.13 -15.86
CA GLY A 296 6.84 7.63 -17.10
C GLY A 296 6.61 6.12 -17.12
N GLN A 297 6.77 5.52 -18.30
CA GLN A 297 6.41 4.13 -18.55
C GLN A 297 7.14 3.17 -17.60
N GLY A 298 6.40 2.23 -17.02
CA GLY A 298 6.90 1.25 -16.07
C GLY A 298 6.67 1.60 -14.60
N PHE A 299 6.35 2.86 -14.29
CA PHE A 299 6.04 3.29 -12.93
C PHE A 299 4.54 3.44 -12.68
N PHE A 300 4.05 2.90 -11.56
CA PHE A 300 2.63 2.94 -11.22
C PHE A 300 2.36 2.98 -9.72
N MET A 301 1.12 3.35 -9.39
CA MET A 301 0.51 3.34 -8.06
C MET A 301 -0.94 2.90 -8.21
#